data_AF-A0A367QXQ9-F1
#
_entry.id   AF-A0A367QXQ9-F1
#
_cell.length_a   1.000
_cell.length_b   1.000
_cell.length_c   1.000
_cell.angle_alpha   90.00
_cell.angle_beta   90.00
_cell.angle_gamma   90.00
#
_symmetry.space_group_name_H-M   'P 1'
#
loop_
_entity.id
_entity.type
_entity.pdbx_description
1 polymer ?
#
loop_
_entity_poly.entity_id
_entity_poly.type
_entity_poly.pdbx_seq_one_letter_code
_entity_poly.pdbx_strand_id
1 'polypeptide(L)'
;MYNYNQSSFSPQASGSGSLSIQRGQYFNYVVPSGWRVVEDGQFAVVLFSPDNTALTIMVGNSGLPANYNPWQFVYEKLLAMQPYELRISQPRQAQPIAGCTVAYEFDYTYMFNGIPCRGMAKCSVAYSYNICTMVMTCAASHESQWVNYASWLPQVAGQVTATNGAAFGIQGIMAQNIEISLAEGQRLREYREWSARTWEEVNRQRGESIDRQNFQFRENLGNVTTWTNPYGYANVELPTSYNYFWINRQGQIYGTNDPTENPNVGSTQDWARMNRYQP
;
A
#
# COMPACT_ATOMS: atom_id res chain seq x y z
N MET A 1 17.26 33.71 40.00
CA MET A 1 18.44 32.95 39.52
C MET A 1 17.97 31.91 38.53
N TYR A 2 18.80 31.64 37.52
CA TYR A 2 18.53 30.94 36.26
C TYR A 2 18.27 29.41 36.38
N ASN A 3 17.50 28.90 35.40
CA ASN A 3 17.49 27.61 34.68
C ASN A 3 18.45 26.48 35.11
N TYR A 4 18.01 25.21 35.01
CA TYR A 4 18.18 24.38 33.79
C TYR A 4 17.51 23.00 33.86
N ASN A 5 16.96 22.62 32.70
CA ASN A 5 16.50 21.30 32.24
C ASN A 5 17.26 20.08 32.78
N GLN A 6 16.52 18.99 33.00
CA GLN A 6 16.89 17.70 32.43
C GLN A 6 15.62 16.92 32.06
N SER A 7 15.27 17.03 30.78
CA SER A 7 14.38 16.15 30.05
C SER A 7 14.97 14.75 30.06
N SER A 8 14.40 13.84 30.85
CA SER A 8 14.60 12.41 30.67
C SER A 8 13.83 11.99 29.41
N PHE A 9 14.54 11.93 28.29
CA PHE A 9 14.13 11.18 27.12
C PHE A 9 13.92 9.73 27.55
N SER A 10 12.65 9.34 27.76
CA SER A 10 12.30 7.93 27.74
C SER A 10 12.35 7.48 26.28
N PRO A 11 13.19 6.50 25.91
CA PRO A 11 13.04 5.84 24.62
C PRO A 11 11.72 5.07 24.71
N GLN A 12 10.69 5.55 24.03
CA GLN A 12 9.55 4.71 23.67
C GLN A 12 10.11 3.65 22.72
N ALA A 13 10.59 2.55 23.31
CA ALA A 13 10.68 1.29 22.61
C ALA A 13 9.29 1.03 22.01
N SER A 14 9.25 0.93 20.69
CA SER A 14 8.10 0.54 19.89
C SER A 14 7.69 -0.90 20.22
N GLY A 15 7.18 -1.10 21.43
CA GLY A 15 6.52 -2.32 21.86
C GLY A 15 5.24 -2.47 21.05
N SER A 16 4.94 -3.71 20.68
CA SER A 16 3.72 -4.19 20.05
C SER A 16 2.49 -3.47 20.62
N GLY A 17 2.08 -2.39 19.94
CA GLY A 17 0.86 -1.68 20.25
C GLY A 17 -0.32 -2.65 20.16
N SER A 18 -1.35 -2.42 20.96
CA SER A 18 -2.59 -3.19 20.89
C SER A 18 -3.05 -3.31 19.44
N LEU A 19 -3.31 -4.54 18.98
CA LEU A 19 -3.83 -4.82 17.65
C LEU A 19 -5.35 -4.75 17.69
N SER A 20 -5.96 -4.07 16.72
CA SER A 20 -7.41 -4.09 16.51
C SER A 20 -7.74 -4.93 15.29
N ILE A 21 -8.76 -5.78 15.39
CA ILE A 21 -9.30 -6.50 14.22
C ILE A 21 -10.28 -5.57 13.53
N GLN A 22 -10.06 -5.32 12.25
CA GLN A 22 -10.97 -4.59 11.37
C GLN A 22 -11.66 -5.56 10.42
N ARG A 23 -12.93 -5.25 10.13
CA ARG A 23 -13.76 -6.00 9.19
C ARG A 23 -14.16 -5.08 8.05
N GLY A 24 -13.43 -5.20 6.95
CA GLY A 24 -13.75 -4.55 5.69
C GLY A 24 -14.81 -5.32 4.91
N GLN A 25 -15.16 -4.79 3.73
CA GLN A 25 -16.15 -5.41 2.84
C GLN A 25 -15.64 -6.73 2.24
N TYR A 26 -14.35 -6.81 1.93
CA TYR A 26 -13.72 -7.96 1.26
C TYR A 26 -12.70 -8.70 2.13
N PHE A 27 -12.22 -8.05 3.19
CA PHE A 27 -11.13 -8.56 4.03
C PHE A 27 -11.38 -8.33 5.52
N ASN A 28 -10.95 -9.30 6.33
CA ASN A 28 -10.66 -9.07 7.73
C ASN A 28 -9.15 -8.89 7.85
N TYR A 29 -8.71 -7.91 8.62
CA TYR A 29 -7.30 -7.61 8.81
C TYR A 29 -7.03 -7.02 10.19
N VAL A 30 -5.77 -7.08 10.63
CA VAL A 30 -5.35 -6.46 11.89
C VAL A 30 -4.70 -5.12 11.63
N VAL A 31 -5.05 -4.13 12.46
CA VAL A 31 -4.47 -2.78 12.41
C VAL A 31 -3.73 -2.52 13.72
N PRO A 32 -2.41 -2.28 13.68
CA PRO A 32 -1.67 -1.90 14.88
C PRO A 32 -2.13 -0.54 15.42
N SER A 33 -2.01 -0.36 16.73
CA SER A 33 -2.39 0.90 17.39
C SER A 33 -1.74 2.12 16.71
N GLY A 34 -2.57 3.10 16.37
CA GLY A 34 -2.14 4.36 15.74
C GLY A 34 -1.82 4.25 14.25
N TRP A 35 -1.86 3.05 13.66
CA TRP A 35 -1.75 2.90 12.22
C TRP A 35 -3.06 3.30 11.54
N ARG A 36 -2.93 3.80 10.31
CA ARG A 36 -4.09 4.18 9.50
C ARG A 36 -4.29 3.20 8.35
N VAL A 37 -5.55 2.94 8.03
CA VAL A 37 -5.95 2.23 6.82
C VAL A 37 -6.02 3.25 5.69
N VAL A 38 -5.23 3.03 4.64
CA VAL A 38 -5.14 3.92 3.48
C VAL A 38 -5.88 3.33 2.27
N GLU A 39 -5.96 2.00 2.19
CA GLU A 39 -6.83 1.30 1.25
C GLU A 39 -7.52 0.13 1.97
N ASP A 40 -8.81 -0.01 1.75
CA ASP A 40 -9.63 -1.18 2.07
C ASP A 40 -10.54 -1.45 0.86
N GLY A 41 -9.90 -1.92 -0.21
CA GLY A 41 -10.53 -2.15 -1.50
C GLY A 41 -10.75 -3.64 -1.77
N GLN A 42 -11.36 -3.95 -2.92
CA GLN A 42 -11.58 -5.34 -3.36
C GLN A 42 -10.28 -6.12 -3.64
N PHE A 43 -9.23 -5.42 -4.04
CA PHE A 43 -7.97 -6.03 -4.47
C PHE A 43 -6.85 -5.88 -3.47
N ALA A 44 -6.96 -4.93 -2.53
CA ALA A 44 -5.88 -4.62 -1.63
C ALA A 44 -6.34 -3.99 -0.31
N VAL A 45 -5.50 -4.21 0.70
CA VAL A 45 -5.52 -3.50 1.98
C VAL A 45 -4.14 -2.89 2.19
N VAL A 46 -4.08 -1.60 2.49
CA VAL A 46 -2.83 -0.88 2.73
C VAL A 46 -2.89 -0.16 4.06
N LEU A 47 -1.90 -0.39 4.90
CA LEU A 47 -1.77 0.25 6.22
C LEU A 47 -0.48 1.06 6.27
N PHE A 48 -0.51 2.21 6.94
CA PHE A 48 0.66 3.05 7.19
C PHE A 48 0.86 3.30 8.68
N SER A 49 2.12 3.32 9.09
CA SER A 49 2.52 3.76 10.42
C SER A 49 2.21 5.25 10.63
N PRO A 50 1.94 5.69 11.87
CA PRO A 50 1.57 7.08 12.15
C PRO A 50 2.65 8.11 11.77
N ASP A 51 3.92 7.69 11.79
CA ASP A 51 5.10 8.49 11.43
C ASP A 51 5.51 8.34 9.94
N ASN A 52 4.74 7.59 9.15
CA ASN A 52 4.99 7.33 7.72
C ASN A 52 6.29 6.59 7.40
N THR A 53 6.94 5.97 8.38
CA THR A 53 8.20 5.27 8.17
C THR A 53 8.04 3.80 7.80
N ALA A 54 6.82 3.25 7.94
CA ALA A 54 6.52 1.86 7.65
C ALA A 54 5.12 1.65 7.09
N LEU A 55 4.93 0.52 6.41
CA LEU A 55 3.65 0.12 5.82
C LEU A 55 3.50 -1.39 5.71
N THR A 56 2.26 -1.82 5.49
CA THR A 56 1.93 -3.15 5.01
C THR A 56 1.03 -3.07 3.79
N ILE A 57 1.23 -3.96 2.83
CA ILE A 57 0.32 -4.16 1.69
C ILE A 57 -0.14 -5.61 1.72
N MET A 58 -1.43 -5.82 1.54
CA MET A 58 -1.94 -7.07 1.00
C MET A 58 -2.57 -6.73 -0.34
N VAL A 59 -2.18 -7.41 -1.40
CA VAL A 59 -2.76 -7.25 -2.75
C VAL A 59 -2.85 -8.59 -3.45
N GLY A 60 -3.95 -8.85 -4.15
CA GLY A 60 -4.10 -10.11 -4.86
C GLY A 60 -4.87 -10.03 -6.16
N ASN A 61 -4.56 -10.97 -7.06
CA ASN A 61 -5.14 -11.07 -8.38
C ASN A 61 -5.58 -12.53 -8.63
N SER A 62 -6.88 -12.73 -8.85
CA SER A 62 -7.42 -14.00 -9.34
C SER A 62 -7.33 -14.11 -10.86
N GLY A 63 -7.27 -15.36 -11.35
CA GLY A 63 -7.37 -15.73 -12.75
C GLY A 63 -6.04 -15.75 -13.53
N LEU A 64 -4.91 -15.39 -12.92
CA LEU A 64 -3.61 -15.40 -13.61
C LEU A 64 -3.34 -16.76 -14.25
N PRO A 65 -2.59 -16.85 -15.37
CA PRO A 65 -2.19 -18.14 -15.93
C PRO A 65 -1.58 -19.05 -14.85
N ALA A 66 -1.90 -20.36 -14.84
CA ALA A 66 -1.38 -21.26 -13.80
C ALA A 66 0.15 -21.35 -13.75
N ASN A 67 0.85 -21.03 -14.85
CA ASN A 67 2.31 -20.98 -14.92
C ASN A 67 2.89 -19.57 -14.68
N TYR A 68 2.08 -18.61 -14.24
CA TYR A 68 2.54 -17.25 -13.96
C TYR A 68 3.61 -17.28 -12.86
N ASN A 69 4.68 -16.50 -13.01
CA ASN A 69 5.83 -16.57 -12.14
C ASN A 69 5.59 -15.74 -10.85
N PRO A 70 5.68 -16.33 -9.64
CA PRO A 70 5.49 -15.60 -8.38
C PRO A 70 6.47 -14.43 -8.19
N TRP A 71 7.73 -14.56 -8.64
CA TRP A 71 8.70 -13.46 -8.57
C TRP A 71 8.26 -12.30 -9.47
N GLN A 72 7.79 -12.59 -10.69
CA GLN A 72 7.28 -11.59 -11.61
C GLN A 72 6.06 -10.88 -11.02
N PHE A 73 5.15 -11.63 -10.40
CA PHE A 73 3.98 -11.06 -9.73
C PHE A 73 4.40 -10.06 -8.64
N VAL A 74 5.33 -10.44 -7.76
CA VAL A 74 5.84 -9.56 -6.70
C VAL A 74 6.53 -8.34 -7.29
N TYR A 75 7.37 -8.53 -8.31
CA TYR A 75 8.07 -7.45 -9.00
C TYR A 75 7.09 -6.42 -9.57
N GLU A 76 6.07 -6.85 -10.31
CA GLU A 76 5.06 -5.96 -10.89
C GLU A 76 4.27 -5.20 -9.81
N LYS A 77 3.91 -5.85 -8.70
CA LYS A 77 3.21 -5.19 -7.59
C LYS A 77 4.07 -4.19 -6.85
N LEU A 78 5.35 -4.49 -6.64
CA LEU A 78 6.28 -3.54 -6.02
C LEU A 78 6.61 -2.39 -6.98
N LEU A 79 6.69 -2.64 -8.29
CA LEU A 79 6.88 -1.59 -9.29
C LEU A 79 5.70 -0.64 -9.42
N ALA A 80 4.48 -1.12 -9.15
CA ALA A 80 3.31 -0.25 -9.13
C ALA A 80 3.56 0.96 -8.23
N MET A 81 4.21 0.77 -7.07
CA MET A 81 4.59 1.85 -6.15
C MET A 81 5.53 2.91 -6.77
N GLN A 82 6.02 2.73 -8.01
CA GLN A 82 7.00 3.59 -8.70
C GLN A 82 8.32 3.79 -7.91
N PRO A 83 8.93 2.72 -7.37
CA PRO A 83 10.21 2.84 -6.68
C PRO A 83 11.37 3.11 -7.64
N TYR A 84 12.42 3.75 -7.13
CA TYR A 84 13.73 3.77 -7.78
C TYR A 84 14.58 2.60 -7.28
N GLU A 85 15.43 2.05 -8.15
CA GLU A 85 16.42 1.02 -7.80
C GLU A 85 15.86 -0.22 -7.06
N LEU A 86 14.66 -0.67 -7.43
CA LEU A 86 14.06 -1.88 -6.84
C LEU A 86 14.96 -3.11 -7.07
N ARG A 87 15.34 -3.77 -5.97
CA ARG A 87 16.05 -5.05 -5.97
C ARG A 87 15.26 -6.06 -5.15
N ILE A 88 15.11 -7.27 -5.68
CA ILE A 88 14.38 -8.36 -5.05
C ILE A 88 15.30 -9.57 -4.97
N SER A 89 15.32 -10.25 -3.82
CA SER A 89 16.10 -11.46 -3.60
C SER A 89 15.60 -12.63 -4.45
N GLN A 90 16.38 -13.72 -4.43
CA GLN A 90 15.88 -15.01 -4.87
C GLN A 90 14.72 -15.48 -3.95
N PRO A 91 13.75 -16.25 -4.46
CA PRO A 91 12.65 -16.78 -3.67
C PRO A 91 13.16 -17.74 -2.59
N ARG A 92 12.57 -17.62 -1.39
CA ARG A 92 12.67 -18.62 -0.32
C ARG A 92 11.30 -19.25 -0.12
N GLN A 93 11.24 -20.57 0.06
CA GLN A 93 9.97 -21.24 0.33
C GLN A 93 9.43 -20.79 1.69
N ALA A 94 8.12 -20.53 1.75
CA ALA A 94 7.44 -20.03 2.95
C ALA A 94 6.10 -20.74 3.16
N GLN A 95 5.51 -20.54 4.35
CA GLN A 95 4.18 -21.03 4.66
C GLN A 95 3.11 -20.16 3.97
N PRO A 96 2.20 -20.75 3.18
CA PRO A 96 1.14 -20.01 2.51
C PRO A 96 0.11 -19.47 3.51
N ILE A 97 -0.55 -18.39 3.11
CA ILE A 97 -1.76 -17.93 3.81
C ILE A 97 -2.92 -18.93 3.59
N ALA A 98 -3.93 -18.88 4.45
CA ALA A 98 -5.10 -19.74 4.35
C ALA A 98 -5.76 -19.65 2.96
N GLY A 99 -6.12 -20.80 2.36
CA GLY A 99 -6.70 -20.87 1.01
C GLY A 99 -5.67 -20.95 -0.14
N CYS A 100 -4.38 -20.76 0.14
CA CYS A 100 -3.29 -20.97 -0.80
C CYS A 100 -2.51 -22.27 -0.52
N THR A 101 -1.89 -22.83 -1.56
CA THR A 101 -1.21 -24.13 -1.50
C THR A 101 0.32 -24.01 -1.49
N VAL A 102 0.88 -22.92 -2.02
CA VAL A 102 2.33 -22.70 -2.10
C VAL A 102 2.63 -21.22 -1.80
N ALA A 103 3.77 -20.93 -1.18
CA ALA A 103 4.22 -19.56 -1.01
C ALA A 103 5.74 -19.39 -1.08
N TYR A 104 6.14 -18.18 -1.46
CA TYR A 104 7.52 -17.75 -1.58
C TYR A 104 7.72 -16.39 -0.93
N GLU A 105 8.82 -16.24 -0.19
CA GLU A 105 9.27 -15.01 0.43
C GLU A 105 10.46 -14.41 -0.31
N PHE A 106 10.50 -13.08 -0.31
CA PHE A 106 11.49 -12.27 -0.99
C PHE A 106 11.86 -11.09 -0.09
N ASP A 107 13.15 -10.90 0.18
CA ASP A 107 13.62 -9.62 0.68
C ASP A 107 13.69 -8.65 -0.49
N TYR A 108 13.39 -7.39 -0.24
CA TYR A 108 13.55 -6.36 -1.25
C TYR A 108 14.04 -5.05 -0.65
N THR A 109 14.73 -4.29 -1.49
CA THR A 109 15.21 -2.94 -1.19
C THR A 109 14.86 -2.02 -2.34
N TYR A 110 14.61 -0.76 -2.03
CA TYR A 110 14.30 0.25 -3.03
C TYR A 110 14.58 1.65 -2.47
N MET A 111 14.60 2.63 -3.37
CA MET A 111 14.67 4.05 -3.04
C MET A 111 13.31 4.67 -3.33
N PHE A 112 12.82 5.50 -2.41
CA PHE A 112 11.59 6.26 -2.60
C PHE A 112 11.82 7.71 -2.20
N ASN A 113 11.68 8.63 -3.16
CA ASN A 113 12.03 10.05 -2.98
C ASN A 113 13.40 10.28 -2.30
N GLY A 114 14.41 9.48 -2.64
CA GLY A 114 15.74 9.57 -2.06
C GLY A 114 15.92 8.90 -0.70
N ILE A 115 14.87 8.27 -0.15
CA ILE A 115 14.92 7.54 1.13
C ILE A 115 15.13 6.04 0.86
N PRO A 116 16.18 5.42 1.44
CA PRO A 116 16.37 3.98 1.34
C PRO A 116 15.34 3.23 2.16
N CYS A 117 14.68 2.28 1.51
CA CYS A 117 13.65 1.44 2.08
C CYS A 117 14.02 -0.04 1.93
N ARG A 118 13.57 -0.84 2.89
CA ARG A 118 13.73 -2.30 2.90
C ARG A 118 12.42 -2.94 3.32
N GLY A 119 12.16 -4.13 2.79
CA GLY A 119 11.01 -4.91 3.19
C GLY A 119 11.13 -6.39 2.91
N MET A 120 10.06 -7.09 3.26
CA MET A 120 9.85 -8.50 2.98
C MET A 120 8.48 -8.68 2.32
N ALA A 121 8.45 -9.35 1.17
CA ALA A 121 7.24 -9.70 0.46
C ALA A 121 7.05 -11.22 0.51
N LYS A 122 5.82 -11.67 0.67
CA LYS A 122 5.41 -13.07 0.56
C LYS A 122 4.33 -13.19 -0.50
N CYS A 123 4.57 -14.00 -1.51
CA CYS A 123 3.58 -14.35 -2.53
C CYS A 123 3.00 -15.73 -2.22
N SER A 124 1.71 -15.80 -1.95
CA SER A 124 0.95 -17.04 -1.77
C SER A 124 0.11 -17.32 -3.00
N VAL A 125 0.08 -18.59 -3.44
CA VAL A 125 -0.55 -19.02 -4.68
C VAL A 125 -1.62 -20.06 -4.39
N ALA A 126 -2.82 -19.84 -4.91
CA ALA A 126 -3.90 -20.82 -4.97
C ALA A 126 -4.11 -21.24 -6.42
N TYR A 127 -3.77 -22.48 -6.75
CA TYR A 127 -3.95 -23.03 -8.09
C TYR A 127 -5.40 -23.50 -8.33
N SER A 128 -5.87 -23.36 -9.56
CA SER A 128 -7.04 -24.03 -10.13
C SER A 128 -6.70 -24.49 -11.56
N TYR A 129 -7.66 -25.10 -12.25
CA TYR A 129 -7.41 -25.63 -13.58
C TYR A 129 -7.05 -24.51 -14.57
N ASN A 130 -5.81 -24.52 -15.08
CA ASN A 130 -5.18 -23.55 -15.99
C ASN A 130 -5.06 -22.10 -15.51
N ILE A 131 -5.57 -21.76 -14.33
CA ILE A 131 -5.46 -20.42 -13.74
C ILE A 131 -5.05 -20.51 -12.26
N CYS A 132 -4.58 -19.40 -11.71
CA CYS A 132 -4.24 -19.28 -10.30
C CYS A 132 -4.67 -17.93 -9.73
N THR A 133 -4.78 -17.88 -8.41
CA THR A 133 -4.85 -16.64 -7.64
C THR A 133 -3.51 -16.45 -6.95
N MET A 134 -2.92 -15.26 -7.10
CA MET A 134 -1.71 -14.90 -6.36
C MET A 134 -2.02 -13.73 -5.43
N VAL A 135 -1.58 -13.85 -4.19
CA VAL A 135 -1.72 -12.83 -3.15
C VAL A 135 -0.34 -12.48 -2.63
N MET A 136 0.05 -11.22 -2.75
CA MET A 136 1.25 -10.68 -2.14
C MET A 136 0.86 -10.01 -0.83
N THR A 137 1.50 -10.41 0.26
CA THR A 137 1.58 -9.62 1.49
C THR A 137 2.98 -9.05 1.60
N CYS A 138 3.15 -7.75 1.82
CA CYS A 138 4.46 -7.17 2.08
C CYS A 138 4.45 -6.25 3.29
N ALA A 139 5.62 -6.14 3.89
CA ALA A 139 5.95 -5.23 4.96
C ALA A 139 7.20 -4.46 4.54
N ALA A 140 7.16 -3.13 4.63
CA ALA A 140 8.27 -2.27 4.28
C ALA A 140 8.46 -1.18 5.33
N SER A 141 9.69 -0.70 5.48
CA SER A 141 9.98 0.53 6.19
C SER A 141 11.18 1.25 5.59
N HIS A 142 11.44 2.46 6.06
CA HIS A 142 12.76 3.07 5.93
C HIS A 142 13.82 2.10 6.46
N GLU A 143 14.96 2.01 5.79
CA GLU A 143 16.00 1.04 6.12
C GLU A 143 16.53 1.25 7.55
N SER A 144 16.63 2.51 7.99
CA SER A 144 17.04 2.88 9.35
C SER A 144 16.09 2.38 10.45
N GLN A 145 14.84 2.10 10.11
CA GLN A 145 13.82 1.63 11.05
C GLN A 145 13.53 0.13 10.94
N TRP A 146 14.07 -0.55 9.92
CA TRP A 146 13.71 -1.93 9.62
C TRP A 146 13.96 -2.87 10.81
N VAL A 147 15.03 -2.66 11.58
CA VAL A 147 15.33 -3.46 12.78
C VAL A 147 14.21 -3.45 13.82
N ASN A 148 13.42 -2.36 13.90
CA ASN A 148 12.30 -2.21 14.82
C ASN A 148 11.01 -2.91 14.32
N TYR A 149 10.92 -3.16 13.02
CA TYR A 149 9.73 -3.69 12.36
C TYR A 149 9.87 -5.16 11.95
N ALA A 150 11.09 -5.60 11.61
CA ALA A 150 11.36 -6.87 10.92
C ALA A 150 10.78 -8.11 11.62
N SER A 151 10.72 -8.10 12.96
CA SER A 151 10.25 -9.26 13.73
C SER A 151 8.73 -9.44 13.72
N TRP A 152 7.94 -8.37 13.54
CA TRP A 152 6.49 -8.41 13.74
C TRP A 152 5.70 -7.86 12.55
N LEU A 153 6.22 -6.89 11.81
CA LEU A 153 5.49 -6.22 10.73
C LEU A 153 5.11 -7.19 9.59
N PRO A 154 5.97 -8.14 9.18
CA PRO A 154 5.57 -9.15 8.21
C PRO A 154 4.46 -10.09 8.71
N GLN A 155 4.39 -10.31 10.03
CA GLN A 155 3.32 -11.11 10.62
C GLN A 155 2.00 -10.35 10.53
N VAL A 156 1.99 -9.06 10.84
CA VAL A 156 0.82 -8.18 10.67
C VAL A 156 0.34 -8.17 9.22
N ALA A 157 1.26 -8.01 8.25
CA ALA A 157 0.91 -8.06 6.82
C ALA A 157 0.28 -9.41 6.42
N GLY A 158 0.64 -10.50 7.09
CA GLY A 158 0.09 -11.84 6.87
C GLY A 158 -1.26 -12.09 7.54
N GLN A 159 -1.69 -11.25 8.48
CA GLN A 159 -2.97 -11.37 9.19
C GLN A 159 -4.11 -10.71 8.41
N VAL A 160 -4.27 -11.12 7.15
CA VAL A 160 -5.33 -10.66 6.26
C VAL A 160 -6.05 -11.86 5.68
N THR A 161 -7.37 -11.90 5.80
CA THR A 161 -8.22 -13.01 5.35
C THR A 161 -9.35 -12.49 4.48
N ALA A 162 -9.53 -13.07 3.31
CA ALA A 162 -10.68 -12.76 2.45
C ALA A 162 -12.00 -13.18 3.13
N THR A 163 -12.98 -12.29 3.15
CA THR A 163 -14.29 -12.52 3.79
C THR A 163 -15.37 -12.96 2.82
N ASN A 164 -15.16 -12.80 1.52
CA ASN A 164 -16.08 -13.25 0.49
C ASN A 164 -15.36 -13.58 -0.83
N GLY A 165 -16.05 -14.29 -1.73
CA GLY A 165 -15.51 -14.70 -3.02
C GLY A 165 -15.18 -13.58 -4.00
N ALA A 166 -15.67 -12.36 -3.81
CA ALA A 166 -15.33 -11.24 -4.70
C ALA A 166 -13.95 -10.64 -4.41
N ALA A 167 -13.31 -11.00 -3.28
CA ALA A 167 -11.93 -10.63 -3.00
C ALA A 167 -11.00 -11.05 -4.16
N PHE A 168 -10.09 -10.15 -4.54
CA PHE A 168 -9.12 -10.38 -5.63
C PHE A 168 -9.71 -10.48 -7.05
N GLY A 169 -11.02 -10.22 -7.20
CA GLY A 169 -11.72 -10.15 -8.48
C GLY A 169 -12.62 -11.36 -8.74
N ILE A 170 -12.40 -12.04 -9.88
CA ILE A 170 -13.12 -13.26 -10.29
C ILE A 170 -13.25 -14.20 -9.09
N GLN A 171 -14.48 -14.39 -8.56
CA GLN A 171 -14.93 -15.40 -7.58
C GLN A 171 -13.77 -16.29 -7.16
N GLY A 172 -12.97 -15.75 -6.24
CA GLY A 172 -11.60 -16.16 -6.02
C GLY A 172 -11.53 -17.66 -5.85
N ILE A 173 -10.64 -18.31 -6.60
CA ILE A 173 -10.27 -19.71 -6.36
C ILE A 173 -9.93 -19.92 -4.88
N MET A 174 -9.38 -18.89 -4.23
CA MET A 174 -9.13 -18.87 -2.80
C MET A 174 -10.40 -19.05 -1.95
N ALA A 175 -11.51 -18.37 -2.29
CA ALA A 175 -12.79 -18.61 -1.64
C ALA A 175 -13.36 -19.97 -2.00
N GLN A 176 -13.18 -20.43 -3.24
CA GLN A 176 -13.55 -21.79 -3.63
C GLN A 176 -12.74 -22.85 -2.85
N ASN A 177 -11.47 -22.64 -2.53
CA ASN A 177 -10.68 -23.57 -1.70
C ASN A 177 -11.11 -23.54 -0.23
N ILE A 178 -11.53 -22.37 0.26
CA ILE A 178 -12.14 -22.22 1.59
C ILE A 178 -13.51 -22.91 1.64
N GLU A 179 -14.33 -22.79 0.59
CA GLU A 179 -15.67 -23.39 0.46
C GLU A 179 -15.65 -24.88 0.10
N ILE A 180 -14.73 -25.35 -0.75
CA ILE A 180 -14.52 -26.78 -1.10
C ILE A 180 -14.11 -27.57 0.13
N SER A 181 -13.37 -26.93 1.05
CA SER A 181 -13.11 -27.51 2.38
C SER A 181 -14.40 -27.66 3.23
N LEU A 182 -15.56 -27.19 2.75
CA LEU A 182 -16.86 -27.26 3.42
C LEU A 182 -18.01 -27.86 2.59
N ALA A 183 -18.03 -27.82 1.25
CA ALA A 183 -19.05 -28.49 0.43
C ALA A 183 -18.66 -28.59 -1.07
N GLU A 184 -18.63 -29.80 -1.62
CA GLU A 184 -18.24 -30.11 -3.01
C GLU A 184 -19.45 -30.37 -3.94
N GLY A 185 -19.36 -30.01 -5.24
CA GLY A 185 -20.00 -30.83 -6.28
C GLY A 185 -20.29 -30.26 -7.68
N GLN A 186 -21.03 -29.14 -7.85
CA GLN A 186 -21.83 -28.99 -9.08
C GLN A 186 -21.67 -27.71 -9.94
N ARG A 187 -20.74 -26.79 -9.63
CA ARG A 187 -20.76 -25.43 -10.22
C ARG A 187 -19.69 -25.15 -11.30
N LEU A 188 -19.53 -26.04 -12.29
CA LEU A 188 -18.32 -26.07 -13.14
C LEU A 188 -18.47 -25.66 -14.62
N ARG A 189 -19.68 -25.57 -15.19
CA ARG A 189 -19.87 -25.22 -16.62
C ARG A 189 -20.10 -23.73 -16.88
N GLU A 190 -20.78 -23.04 -15.97
CA GLU A 190 -21.07 -21.60 -16.06
C GLU A 190 -19.81 -20.72 -15.86
N TYR A 191 -18.75 -21.27 -15.27
CA TYR A 191 -17.52 -20.54 -14.90
C TYR A 191 -16.68 -20.07 -16.10
N ARG A 192 -16.73 -20.77 -17.25
CA ARG A 192 -15.86 -20.50 -18.41
C ARG A 192 -16.26 -19.25 -19.19
N GLU A 193 -17.55 -19.08 -19.47
CA GLU A 193 -18.07 -17.93 -20.23
C GLU A 193 -18.12 -16.66 -19.38
N TRP A 194 -18.37 -16.82 -18.07
CA TRP A 194 -18.31 -15.74 -17.10
C TRP A 194 -16.88 -15.19 -16.94
N SER A 195 -15.87 -16.07 -16.84
CA SER A 195 -14.44 -15.69 -16.73
C SER A 195 -14.01 -14.68 -17.79
N ALA A 196 -14.30 -14.92 -19.08
CA ALA A 196 -13.83 -14.07 -20.18
C ALA A 196 -14.35 -12.63 -20.14
N ARG A 197 -15.61 -12.40 -19.72
CA ARG A 197 -16.19 -11.05 -19.61
C ARG A 197 -15.77 -10.32 -18.34
N THR A 198 -15.52 -11.06 -17.25
CA THR A 198 -15.06 -10.48 -15.99
C THR A 198 -13.61 -9.99 -16.06
N TRP A 199 -12.80 -10.48 -17.02
CA TRP A 199 -11.41 -10.09 -17.19
C TRP A 199 -11.17 -8.62 -17.56
N GLU A 200 -11.94 -8.07 -18.49
CA GLU A 200 -11.78 -6.67 -18.91
C GLU A 200 -12.16 -5.72 -17.77
N GLU A 201 -13.25 -6.02 -17.08
CA GLU A 201 -13.72 -5.24 -15.94
C GLU A 201 -12.76 -5.33 -14.75
N VAL A 202 -12.23 -6.52 -14.45
CA VAL A 202 -11.23 -6.70 -13.39
C VAL A 202 -9.92 -6.00 -13.73
N ASN A 203 -9.49 -5.98 -15.01
CA ASN A 203 -8.30 -5.23 -15.40
C ASN A 203 -8.49 -3.71 -15.28
N ARG A 204 -9.68 -3.18 -15.62
CA ARG A 204 -10.02 -1.77 -15.42
C ARG A 204 -10.03 -1.39 -13.92
N GLN A 205 -10.73 -2.17 -13.10
CA GLN A 205 -10.80 -1.95 -11.65
C GLN A 205 -9.42 -2.12 -10.98
N ARG A 206 -8.55 -3.00 -11.50
CA ARG A 206 -7.15 -3.12 -11.09
C ARG A 206 -6.36 -1.85 -11.40
N GLY A 207 -6.56 -1.24 -12.58
CA GLY A 207 -5.93 0.04 -12.94
C GLY A 207 -6.27 1.13 -11.92
N GLU A 208 -7.54 1.27 -11.56
CA GLU A 208 -7.98 2.26 -10.56
C GLU A 208 -7.41 2.01 -9.15
N SER A 209 -7.26 0.75 -8.74
CA SER A 209 -6.60 0.40 -7.46
C SER A 209 -5.11 0.72 -7.50
N ILE A 210 -4.42 0.39 -8.60
CA ILE A 210 -3.01 0.74 -8.81
C ILE A 210 -2.83 2.27 -8.76
N ASP A 211 -3.69 3.05 -9.42
CA ASP A 211 -3.58 4.51 -9.41
C ASP A 211 -3.79 5.11 -8.00
N ARG A 212 -4.76 4.58 -7.23
CA ARG A 212 -4.94 4.96 -5.81
C ARG A 212 -3.73 4.61 -4.96
N GLN A 213 -3.16 3.42 -5.14
CA GLN A 213 -1.94 3.01 -4.45
C GLN A 213 -0.80 3.96 -4.79
N ASN A 214 -0.57 4.25 -6.06
CA ASN A 214 0.53 5.10 -6.51
C ASN A 214 0.43 6.50 -5.90
N PHE A 215 -0.76 7.09 -5.86
CA PHE A 215 -1.00 8.36 -5.19
C PHE A 215 -0.61 8.32 -3.71
N GLN A 216 -1.05 7.27 -3.01
CA GLN A 216 -0.80 7.10 -1.58
C GLN A 216 0.65 6.75 -1.27
N PHE A 217 1.32 5.97 -2.11
CA PHE A 217 2.75 5.70 -2.00
C PHE A 217 3.56 6.98 -2.12
N ARG A 218 3.25 7.81 -3.14
CA ARG A 218 3.91 9.11 -3.37
C ARG A 218 3.79 10.04 -2.19
N GLU A 219 2.59 10.26 -1.64
CA GLU A 219 2.46 11.14 -0.48
C GLU A 219 3.12 10.55 0.79
N ASN A 220 2.86 9.29 1.09
CA ASN A 220 3.14 8.77 2.43
C ASN A 220 4.61 8.34 2.61
N LEU A 221 5.17 7.52 1.71
CA LEU A 221 6.59 7.15 1.80
C LEU A 221 7.53 8.27 1.32
N GLY A 222 7.00 9.17 0.50
CA GLY A 222 7.77 10.21 -0.16
C GLY A 222 8.01 11.43 0.70
N ASN A 223 7.37 11.48 1.87
CA ASN A 223 7.30 12.66 2.74
C ASN A 223 6.90 13.94 1.98
N VAL A 224 5.99 13.78 1.01
CA VAL A 224 5.45 14.86 0.19
C VAL A 224 3.92 14.86 0.28
N THR A 225 3.29 15.94 -0.15
CA THR A 225 1.84 16.08 -0.27
C THR A 225 1.56 16.68 -1.64
N THR A 226 0.52 16.19 -2.32
CA THR A 226 0.11 16.68 -3.64
C THR A 226 -0.84 17.86 -3.48
N TRP A 227 -0.58 18.91 -4.25
CA TRP A 227 -1.31 20.17 -4.24
C TRP A 227 -1.83 20.51 -5.64
N THR A 228 -3.05 21.04 -5.73
CA THR A 228 -3.64 21.51 -6.98
C THR A 228 -3.08 22.87 -7.36
N ASN A 229 -2.78 23.03 -8.65
CA ASN A 229 -2.36 24.32 -9.19
C ASN A 229 -3.61 25.12 -9.63
N PRO A 230 -3.89 26.28 -9.01
CA PRO A 230 -5.07 27.09 -9.32
C PRO A 230 -5.05 27.70 -10.73
N TYR A 231 -3.91 27.68 -11.43
CA TYR A 231 -3.76 28.20 -12.79
C TYR A 231 -4.03 27.14 -13.89
N GLY A 232 -4.53 25.96 -13.53
CA GLY A 232 -4.92 24.91 -14.50
C GLY A 232 -3.75 24.07 -15.04
N TYR A 233 -2.59 24.14 -14.41
CA TYR A 233 -1.46 23.24 -14.68
C TYR A 233 -1.60 21.92 -13.89
N ALA A 234 -0.71 20.97 -14.18
CA ALA A 234 -0.63 19.70 -13.45
C ALA A 234 -0.45 19.92 -11.93
N ASN A 235 -0.93 18.95 -11.15
CA ASN A 235 -0.73 18.92 -9.70
C ASN A 235 0.76 18.90 -9.36
N VAL A 236 1.12 19.49 -8.21
CA VAL A 236 2.52 19.62 -7.77
C VAL A 236 2.70 18.84 -6.46
N GLU A 237 3.78 18.09 -6.35
CA GLU A 237 4.17 17.37 -5.13
C GLU A 237 5.16 18.22 -4.32
N LEU A 238 4.82 18.51 -3.07
CA LEU A 238 5.58 19.41 -2.20
C LEU A 238 5.92 18.74 -0.86
N PRO A 239 7.09 19.03 -0.26
CA PRO A 239 7.47 18.44 1.02
C PRO A 239 6.46 18.71 2.14
N THR A 240 6.35 17.81 3.11
CA THR A 240 5.49 17.96 4.30
C THR A 240 6.01 18.97 5.34
N SER A 241 7.07 19.72 5.03
CA SER A 241 7.68 20.70 5.95
C SER A 241 6.79 21.92 6.23
N TYR A 242 5.82 22.17 5.34
CA TYR A 242 4.89 23.29 5.44
C TYR A 242 3.44 22.84 5.26
N ASN A 243 2.52 23.41 6.03
CA ASN A 243 1.09 23.09 6.00
C ASN A 243 0.31 23.86 4.93
N TYR A 244 0.85 24.96 4.42
CA TYR A 244 0.19 25.82 3.44
C TYR A 244 1.17 26.19 2.34
N PHE A 245 0.71 26.09 1.10
CA PHE A 245 1.48 26.48 -0.07
C PHE A 245 0.74 27.49 -0.94
N TRP A 246 1.51 28.40 -1.50
CA TRP A 246 1.08 29.40 -2.47
C TRP A 246 1.94 29.26 -3.72
N ILE A 247 1.35 29.53 -4.88
CA ILE A 247 2.04 29.52 -6.15
C ILE A 247 1.70 30.78 -6.93
N ASN A 248 2.67 31.35 -7.63
CA ASN A 248 2.43 32.46 -8.54
C ASN A 248 2.36 31.98 -10.00
N ARG A 249 1.92 32.85 -10.92
CA ARG A 249 1.83 32.52 -12.36
C ARG A 249 3.16 32.12 -13.01
N GLN A 250 4.28 32.44 -12.38
CA GLN A 250 5.63 32.12 -12.85
C GLN A 250 6.10 30.74 -12.37
N GLY A 251 5.28 30.03 -11.56
CA GLY A 251 5.59 28.71 -11.02
C GLY A 251 6.45 28.73 -9.76
N GLN A 252 6.67 29.90 -9.14
CA GLN A 252 7.36 29.98 -7.86
C GLN A 252 6.43 29.54 -6.74
N ILE A 253 6.96 28.78 -5.78
CA ILE A 253 6.19 28.18 -4.69
C ILE A 253 6.70 28.71 -3.36
N TYR A 254 5.76 29.12 -2.51
CA TYR A 254 6.00 29.65 -1.18
C TYR A 254 5.27 28.77 -0.15
N GLY A 255 6.01 28.25 0.83
CA GLY A 255 5.48 27.38 1.88
C GLY A 255 5.50 28.05 3.24
N THR A 256 4.43 27.90 4.01
CA THR A 256 4.32 28.40 5.39
C THR A 256 3.53 27.43 6.28
N ASN A 257 3.77 27.52 7.59
CA ASN A 257 2.98 26.82 8.61
C ASN A 257 1.95 27.75 9.29
N ASP A 258 1.98 29.05 9.02
CA ASP A 258 1.06 30.03 9.57
C ASP A 258 -0.19 30.17 8.67
N PRO A 259 -1.41 29.86 9.17
CA PRO A 259 -2.64 30.00 8.38
C PRO A 259 -3.00 31.45 8.02
N THR A 260 -2.41 32.43 8.70
CA THR A 260 -2.69 33.86 8.52
C THR A 260 -1.72 34.54 7.56
N GLU A 261 -0.62 33.87 7.21
CA GLU A 261 0.41 34.42 6.34
C GLU A 261 -0.08 34.45 4.88
N ASN A 262 -0.08 35.66 4.31
CA ASN A 262 -0.50 35.91 2.94
C ASN A 262 0.66 36.59 2.18
N PRO A 263 1.33 35.88 1.25
CA PRO A 263 2.48 36.42 0.52
C PRO A 263 2.10 37.57 -0.42
N ASN A 264 0.82 37.86 -0.66
CA ASN A 264 0.38 39.05 -1.39
C ASN A 264 0.52 40.34 -0.56
N VAL A 265 0.67 40.24 0.77
CA VAL A 265 0.88 41.41 1.64
C VAL A 265 2.36 41.79 1.58
N GLY A 266 2.67 42.84 0.79
CA GLY A 266 4.04 43.34 0.62
C GLY A 266 4.80 42.75 -0.57
N SER A 267 4.17 41.88 -1.36
CA SER A 267 4.71 41.42 -2.66
C SER A 267 3.96 42.07 -3.82
N THR A 268 4.65 42.31 -4.93
CA THR A 268 4.03 42.73 -6.20
C THR A 268 3.62 41.54 -7.08
N GLN A 269 3.85 40.32 -6.62
CA GLN A 269 3.51 39.10 -7.35
C GLN A 269 2.09 38.64 -7.01
N ASP A 270 1.42 38.04 -8.01
CA ASP A 270 0.08 37.45 -7.88
C ASP A 270 0.21 36.01 -7.36
N TRP A 271 0.08 35.83 -6.05
CA TRP A 271 0.13 34.52 -5.39
C TRP A 271 -1.28 33.97 -5.18
N ALA A 272 -1.52 32.76 -5.69
CA ALA A 272 -2.73 32.01 -5.44
C ALA A 272 -2.46 30.85 -4.46
N ARG A 273 -3.37 30.67 -3.51
CA ARG A 273 -3.27 29.57 -2.54
C ARG A 273 -3.53 28.25 -3.25
N MET A 274 -2.67 27.27 -3.01
CA MET A 274 -2.87 25.91 -3.50
C MET A 274 -3.80 25.16 -2.56
N ASN A 275 -4.64 24.27 -3.10
CA ASN A 275 -5.45 23.37 -2.28
C ASN A 275 -4.80 21.99 -2.25
N ARG A 276 -4.88 21.31 -1.11
CA ARG A 276 -4.43 19.91 -1.06
C ARG A 276 -5.29 19.10 -2.02
N TYR A 277 -4.64 18.32 -2.88
CA TYR A 277 -5.35 17.43 -3.79
C TYR A 277 -5.94 16.26 -3.00
N GLN A 278 -7.23 16.00 -3.20
CA GLN A 278 -7.91 14.81 -2.71
C GLN A 278 -8.44 14.06 -3.94
N PRO A 279 -8.06 12.79 -4.15
CA PRO A 279 -8.53 11.98 -5.27
C PRO A 279 -10.02 11.63 -5.16
#